data_AF-A0A9W6DRI5-F1
#
_entry.id   AF-A0A9W6DRI5-F1
#
_cell.length_a   1.000
_cell.length_b   1.000
_cell.length_c   1.000
_cell.angle_alpha   90.00
_cell.angle_beta   90.00
_cell.angle_gamma   90.00
#
_symmetry.space_group_name_H-M   'P 1'
#
loop_
_entity.id
_entity.type
_entity.pdbx_description
1 polymer ?
#
loop_
_entity_poly.entity_id
_entity_poly.type
_entity_poly.pdbx_seq_one_letter_code
_entity_poly.pdbx_strand_id
1 'polypeptide(L)'
;MAAAEAARPRRVMRKAYASYPWRLVTFFILGALSIGILIPYNDPTLAANLGSGTGAASPYIISMTDFTIPILPSITNALIMTSVISAGNNLVFSASRTLHGMSLEGRAPRLFTKCNRHGLPYNAVAISLSFCLLAFLQVSTNSSTVLSWLVGIIVSSYLLNYIGTCITYLHFYEALRRQGISRDTLPYRGYWQPYAGWFALVGTVVMTLVIGFEVFLQGQWDVKTFFLDYTMLAGFVVAWAGWKVVKGTRYVRPGRADLRGGGLKREVDEYESVVEGEAVGVRMGVRGWWNGLFE
;
A
#
# COMPACT_ATOMS: atom_id res chain seq x y z
N MET A 1 0.38 5.97 -7.55
CA MET A 1 -0.49 5.79 -8.74
C MET A 1 -1.42 6.97 -8.95
N ALA A 2 -2.16 7.40 -7.93
CA ALA A 2 -2.97 8.62 -8.00
C ALA A 2 -2.19 9.88 -8.45
N ALA A 3 -0.87 9.95 -8.20
CA ALA A 3 -0.02 11.02 -8.70
C ALA A 3 0.09 11.12 -10.23
N ALA A 4 -0.08 10.01 -10.97
CA ALA A 4 0.01 10.01 -12.43
C ALA A 4 -1.29 10.45 -13.12
N GLU A 5 -2.42 10.38 -12.43
CA GLU A 5 -3.75 10.70 -12.98
C GLU A 5 -4.40 11.91 -12.29
N ALA A 6 -3.75 12.49 -11.26
CA ALA A 6 -4.21 13.72 -10.63
C ALA A 6 -3.92 14.92 -11.54
N ALA A 7 -4.90 15.81 -11.72
CA ALA A 7 -4.74 17.03 -12.52
C ALA A 7 -3.66 17.98 -11.97
N ARG A 8 -3.38 17.95 -10.66
CA ARG A 8 -2.37 18.78 -9.98
C ARG A 8 -1.62 18.00 -8.89
N PRO A 9 -0.71 17.08 -9.27
CA PRO A 9 -0.12 16.15 -8.31
C PRO A 9 0.73 16.87 -7.26
N ARG A 10 1.49 17.90 -7.61
CA ARG A 10 2.37 18.60 -6.64
C ARG A 10 1.63 19.26 -5.48
N ARG A 11 0.48 19.89 -5.76
CA ARG A 11 -0.33 20.55 -4.73
C ARG A 11 -1.20 19.53 -3.98
N VAL A 12 -1.90 18.67 -4.70
CA VAL A 12 -2.88 17.73 -4.13
C VAL A 12 -2.18 16.64 -3.32
N MET A 13 -1.10 16.05 -3.84
CA MET A 13 -0.40 14.98 -3.14
C MET A 13 0.23 15.49 -1.84
N ARG A 14 0.85 16.68 -1.86
CA ARG A 14 1.45 17.25 -0.64
C ARG A 14 0.45 17.39 0.49
N LYS A 15 -0.73 17.96 0.20
CA LYS A 15 -1.81 18.10 1.18
C LYS A 15 -2.32 16.73 1.65
N ALA A 16 -2.57 15.81 0.72
CA ALA A 16 -3.07 14.48 1.05
C ALA A 16 -2.10 13.69 1.94
N TYR A 17 -0.80 13.74 1.67
CA TYR A 17 0.21 13.07 2.50
C TYR A 17 0.40 13.70 3.87
N ALA A 18 0.21 15.02 4.00
CA ALA A 18 0.35 15.71 5.28
C ALA A 18 -0.80 15.40 6.26
N SER A 19 -2.04 15.26 5.76
CA SER A 19 -3.21 14.97 6.60
C SER A 19 -3.40 13.48 6.91
N TYR A 20 -2.89 12.60 6.05
CA TYR A 20 -3.02 11.15 6.20
C TYR A 20 -2.61 10.59 7.59
N PRO A 21 -1.39 10.86 8.12
CA PRO A 21 -0.96 10.25 9.38
C PRO A 21 -1.83 10.68 10.56
N TRP A 22 -2.19 11.96 10.66
CA TRP A 22 -3.04 12.46 11.74
C TRP A 22 -4.44 11.85 11.72
N ARG A 23 -5.00 11.67 10.51
CA ARG A 23 -6.30 11.01 10.34
C ARG A 23 -6.22 9.54 10.76
N LEU A 24 -5.19 8.82 10.33
CA LEU A 24 -5.01 7.41 10.66
C LEU A 24 -4.82 7.22 12.17
N VAL A 25 -3.93 7.99 12.80
CA VAL A 25 -3.68 7.95 14.25
C VAL A 25 -4.96 8.25 15.03
N THR A 26 -5.69 9.30 14.65
CA THR A 26 -6.92 9.70 15.34
C THR A 26 -8.00 8.61 15.26
N PHE A 27 -8.31 8.10 14.06
CA PHE A 27 -9.35 7.08 13.93
C PHE A 27 -8.97 5.73 14.55
N PHE A 28 -7.70 5.32 14.46
CA PHE A 28 -7.27 4.04 15.01
C PHE A 28 -7.14 4.09 16.54
N ILE A 29 -6.54 5.14 17.11
CA ILE A 29 -6.38 5.26 18.57
C ILE A 29 -7.73 5.53 19.23
N LEU A 30 -8.54 6.46 18.71
CA LEU A 30 -9.86 6.71 19.29
C LEU A 30 -10.79 5.51 19.13
N GLY A 31 -10.73 4.81 17.99
CA GLY A 31 -11.50 3.59 17.77
C GLY A 31 -11.11 2.48 18.74
N ALA A 32 -9.80 2.21 18.89
CA ALA A 32 -9.28 1.23 19.83
C ALA A 32 -9.61 1.59 21.29
N LEU A 33 -9.49 2.87 21.66
CA LEU A 33 -9.88 3.36 22.98
C LEU A 33 -11.38 3.18 23.24
N SER A 34 -12.22 3.49 22.25
CA SER A 34 -13.67 3.34 22.37
C SER A 34 -14.06 1.88 22.61
N ILE A 35 -13.49 0.94 21.85
CA ILE A 35 -13.71 -0.50 22.08
C ILE A 35 -13.17 -0.91 23.45
N GLY A 36 -11.97 -0.47 23.81
CA GLY A 36 -11.32 -0.86 25.07
C GLY A 36 -12.07 -0.41 26.32
N ILE A 37 -12.88 0.66 26.23
CA ILE A 37 -13.78 1.09 27.31
C ILE A 37 -15.06 0.26 27.33
N LEU A 38 -15.54 -0.19 26.17
CA LEU A 38 -16.83 -0.87 26.02
C LEU A 38 -16.77 -2.37 26.35
N ILE A 39 -15.72 -3.06 25.92
CA ILE A 39 -15.56 -4.50 26.11
C ILE A 39 -14.38 -4.77 27.03
N PRO A 40 -14.58 -5.43 28.18
CA PRO A 40 -13.47 -5.79 29.05
C PRO A 40 -12.64 -6.89 28.37
N TYR A 41 -11.32 -6.87 28.60
CA TYR A 41 -10.38 -7.80 27.96
C TYR A 41 -10.65 -9.29 28.25
N ASN A 42 -11.45 -9.59 29.27
CA ASN A 42 -11.79 -10.93 29.74
C ASN A 42 -13.18 -11.41 29.26
N ASP A 43 -13.80 -10.72 28.31
CA ASP A 43 -15.13 -11.09 27.83
C ASP A 43 -15.13 -12.45 27.09
N PRO A 44 -16.01 -13.40 27.46
CA PRO A 44 -16.06 -14.73 26.85
C PRO A 44 -16.54 -14.72 25.40
N THR A 45 -17.35 -13.74 24.98
CA THR A 45 -17.80 -13.62 23.59
C THR A 45 -16.67 -13.12 22.69
N LEU A 46 -15.80 -12.24 23.21
CA LEU A 46 -14.58 -11.83 22.52
C LEU A 46 -13.61 -13.02 22.37
N ALA A 47 -13.38 -13.77 23.45
CA ALA A 47 -12.51 -14.95 23.47
C ALA A 47 -12.99 -16.06 22.52
N ALA A 48 -14.30 -16.28 22.41
CA ALA A 48 -14.88 -17.29 21.53
C ALA A 48 -14.82 -16.91 20.04
N ASN A 49 -14.76 -15.61 19.72
CA ASN A 49 -14.77 -15.11 18.33
C ASN A 49 -13.38 -14.69 17.81
N LEU A 50 -12.36 -14.64 18.68
CA LEU A 50 -10.97 -14.41 18.33
C LEU A 50 -10.51 -15.47 17.30
N GLY A 51 -10.37 -15.03 16.04
CA GLY A 51 -9.87 -15.87 14.95
C GLY A 51 -10.93 -16.53 14.06
N SER A 52 -12.24 -16.24 14.19
CA SER A 52 -13.26 -16.89 13.34
C SER A 52 -13.22 -16.48 11.86
N GLY A 53 -12.42 -15.47 11.50
CA GLY A 53 -12.26 -15.00 10.12
C GLY A 53 -13.53 -14.35 9.53
N THR A 54 -14.57 -14.13 10.34
CA THR A 54 -15.84 -13.52 9.92
C THR A 54 -15.97 -12.09 10.44
N GLY A 55 -16.65 -11.22 9.67
CA GLY A 55 -16.90 -9.84 10.09
C GLY A 55 -17.71 -9.72 11.39
N ALA A 56 -18.48 -10.75 11.73
CA ALA A 56 -19.26 -10.85 12.97
C ALA A 56 -18.38 -10.96 14.24
N ALA A 57 -17.13 -11.41 14.10
CA ALA A 57 -16.16 -11.43 15.20
C ALA A 57 -15.54 -10.05 15.51
N SER A 58 -15.92 -9.00 14.77
CA SER A 58 -15.42 -7.65 15.00
C SER A 58 -15.88 -7.16 16.39
N PRO A 59 -14.95 -6.66 17.24
CA PRO A 59 -15.30 -6.10 18.56
C PRO A 59 -16.35 -4.98 18.49
N TYR A 60 -16.38 -4.23 17.39
CA TYR A 60 -17.42 -3.21 17.16
C TYR A 60 -18.82 -3.83 17.08
N ILE A 61 -18.97 -4.97 16.40
CA ILE A 61 -20.27 -5.65 16.25
C ILE A 61 -20.67 -6.29 17.58
N ILE A 62 -19.72 -6.93 18.28
CA ILE A 62 -19.95 -7.54 19.60
C ILE A 62 -20.50 -6.50 20.58
N SER A 63 -19.86 -5.32 20.68
CA SER A 63 -20.33 -4.25 21.57
C SER A 63 -21.76 -3.78 21.24
N MET A 64 -22.14 -3.74 19.96
CA MET A 64 -23.48 -3.33 19.54
C MET A 64 -24.54 -4.39 19.86
N THR A 65 -24.16 -5.66 19.85
CA THR A 65 -25.00 -6.77 20.27
C THR A 65 -25.22 -6.74 21.79
N ASP A 66 -24.17 -6.45 22.57
CA ASP A 66 -24.26 -6.33 24.04
C ASP A 66 -25.18 -5.17 24.48
N PHE A 67 -25.17 -4.05 23.73
CA PHE A 67 -26.12 -2.96 23.95
C PHE A 67 -27.56 -3.28 23.52
N THR A 68 -27.84 -4.48 22.98
CA THR A 68 -29.16 -4.93 22.55
C THR A 68 -29.82 -4.01 21.50
N ILE A 69 -29.03 -3.38 20.62
CA ILE A 69 -29.57 -2.51 19.55
C ILE A 69 -29.72 -3.35 18.27
N PRO A 70 -30.94 -3.77 17.88
CA PRO A 70 -31.14 -4.86 16.92
C PRO A 70 -30.70 -4.55 15.48
N ILE A 71 -30.70 -3.27 15.08
CA ILE A 71 -30.46 -2.87 13.68
C ILE A 71 -28.99 -2.48 13.43
N LEU A 72 -28.27 -2.03 14.46
CA LEU A 72 -26.91 -1.50 14.36
C LEU A 72 -25.88 -2.51 13.82
N PRO A 73 -25.85 -3.77 14.28
CA PRO A 73 -24.95 -4.80 13.76
C PRO A 73 -25.05 -4.98 12.25
N SER A 74 -26.27 -5.01 11.71
CA SER A 74 -26.54 -5.21 10.29
C SER A 74 -26.08 -4.03 9.45
N ILE A 75 -26.30 -2.80 9.92
CA ILE A 75 -25.82 -1.59 9.25
C ILE A 75 -24.30 -1.57 9.22
N THR A 76 -23.64 -1.83 10.35
CA THR A 76 -22.18 -1.83 10.44
C THR A 76 -21.57 -2.90 9.53
N ASN A 77 -22.15 -4.10 9.49
CA ASN A 77 -21.68 -5.14 8.58
C ASN A 77 -21.84 -4.73 7.10
N ALA A 78 -22.97 -4.11 6.73
CA ALA A 78 -23.16 -3.60 5.36
C ALA A 78 -22.14 -2.49 4.99
N LEU A 79 -21.81 -1.61 5.94
CA LEU A 79 -20.79 -0.57 5.76
C LEU A 79 -19.38 -1.17 5.60
N ILE A 80 -19.03 -2.18 6.39
CA ILE A 80 -17.76 -2.92 6.26
C ILE A 80 -17.68 -3.57 4.88
N MET A 81 -18.72 -4.27 4.44
CA MET A 81 -18.75 -4.93 3.13
C MET A 81 -18.61 -3.92 1.98
N THR A 82 -19.32 -2.79 2.06
CA THR A 82 -19.19 -1.71 1.07
C THR A 82 -17.77 -1.15 1.02
N SER A 83 -17.14 -1.00 2.19
CA SER A 83 -15.75 -0.53 2.31
C SER A 83 -14.75 -1.52 1.71
N VAL A 84 -14.92 -2.82 1.97
CA VAL A 84 -14.08 -3.89 1.41
C VAL A 84 -14.19 -3.94 -0.12
N ILE A 85 -15.40 -3.83 -0.68
CA ILE A 85 -15.61 -3.81 -2.14
C ILE A 85 -14.93 -2.58 -2.77
N SER A 86 -15.06 -1.41 -2.13
CA SER A 86 -14.43 -0.18 -2.60
C SER A 86 -12.90 -0.28 -2.60
N ALA A 87 -12.31 -0.79 -1.51
CA ALA A 87 -10.88 -1.03 -1.39
C ALA A 87 -10.39 -2.07 -2.41
N GLY A 88 -11.14 -3.17 -2.60
CA GLY A 88 -10.83 -4.20 -3.58
C GLY A 88 -10.75 -3.67 -5.01
N ASN A 89 -11.71 -2.83 -5.41
CA ASN A 89 -11.68 -2.20 -6.73
C ASN A 89 -10.44 -1.30 -6.91
N ASN A 90 -10.06 -0.54 -5.87
CA ASN A 90 -8.85 0.28 -5.91
C ASN A 90 -7.58 -0.56 -6.06
N LEU A 91 -7.48 -1.69 -5.37
CA LEU A 91 -6.32 -2.60 -5.45
C LEU A 91 -6.19 -3.24 -6.83
N VAL A 92 -7.29 -3.68 -7.45
CA VAL A 92 -7.29 -4.24 -8.82
C VAL A 92 -6.90 -3.17 -9.85
N PHE A 93 -7.41 -1.95 -9.68
CA PHE A 93 -7.03 -0.81 -10.51
C PHE A 93 -5.53 -0.50 -10.38
N SER A 94 -5.02 -0.48 -9.15
CA SER A 94 -3.61 -0.25 -8.84
C SER A 94 -2.70 -1.33 -9.43
N ALA A 95 -3.05 -2.60 -9.26
CA ALA A 95 -2.27 -3.73 -9.78
C ALA A 95 -2.18 -3.72 -11.30
N SER A 96 -3.31 -3.56 -11.99
CA SER A 96 -3.38 -3.57 -13.45
C SER A 96 -2.59 -2.43 -14.10
N ARG A 97 -2.67 -1.21 -13.53
CA ARG A 97 -1.91 -0.04 -14.00
C ARG A 97 -0.41 -0.18 -13.73
N THR A 98 -0.01 -0.78 -12.61
CA THR A 98 1.41 -1.00 -12.28
C THR A 98 2.01 -1.98 -13.27
N LEU A 99 1.31 -3.09 -13.53
CA LEU A 99 1.74 -4.10 -14.49
C LEU A 99 1.81 -3.55 -15.92
N HIS A 100 0.83 -2.73 -16.31
CA HIS A 100 0.84 -2.06 -17.60
C HIS A 100 2.02 -1.09 -17.74
N GLY A 101 2.30 -0.25 -16.73
CA GLY A 101 3.45 0.65 -16.70
C GLY A 101 4.78 -0.09 -16.83
N MET A 102 4.95 -1.19 -16.08
CA MET A 102 6.13 -2.05 -16.21
C MET A 102 6.26 -2.66 -17.61
N SER A 103 5.15 -2.98 -18.28
CA SER A 103 5.19 -3.52 -19.64
C SER A 103 5.64 -2.49 -20.67
N LEU A 104 5.25 -1.22 -20.51
CA LEU A 104 5.67 -0.12 -21.38
C LEU A 104 7.17 0.15 -21.27
N GLU A 105 7.72 0.06 -20.05
CA GLU A 105 9.17 0.17 -19.81
C GLU A 105 9.97 -1.07 -20.26
N GLY A 106 9.31 -2.08 -20.86
CA GLY A 106 9.95 -3.34 -21.26
C GLY A 106 10.40 -4.22 -20.08
N ARG A 107 9.90 -3.93 -18.88
CA ARG A 107 10.17 -4.68 -17.63
C ARG A 107 9.23 -5.88 -17.45
N ALA A 108 8.04 -5.84 -18.06
CA ALA A 108 7.09 -6.96 -18.10
C ALA A 108 6.83 -7.43 -19.55
N PRO A 109 6.26 -8.64 -19.76
CA PRO A 109 5.93 -9.13 -21.09
C PRO A 109 5.02 -8.16 -21.87
N ARG A 110 5.31 -7.99 -23.17
CA ARG A 110 4.57 -7.08 -24.07
C ARG A 110 3.07 -7.39 -24.20
N LEU A 111 2.64 -8.58 -23.76
CA LEU A 111 1.23 -8.97 -23.74
C LEU A 111 0.39 -8.01 -22.88
N PHE A 112 0.96 -7.47 -21.79
CA PHE A 112 0.28 -6.56 -20.87
C PHE A 112 0.24 -5.10 -21.35
N THR A 113 0.89 -4.80 -22.48
CA THR A 113 0.89 -3.48 -23.11
C THR A 113 -0.36 -3.23 -23.94
N LYS A 114 -1.11 -4.28 -24.32
CA LYS A 114 -2.32 -4.13 -25.12
C LYS A 114 -3.46 -3.52 -24.30
N CYS A 115 -3.98 -2.38 -24.75
CA CYS A 115 -5.15 -1.71 -24.20
C CYS A 115 -6.38 -1.89 -25.09
N ASN A 116 -7.57 -1.89 -24.49
CA ASN A 116 -8.84 -1.82 -25.21
C ASN A 116 -9.07 -0.39 -25.76
N ARG A 117 -10.08 -0.20 -26.61
CA ARG A 117 -10.50 1.10 -27.19
C ARG A 117 -10.79 2.19 -26.15
N HIS A 118 -11.10 1.80 -24.91
CA HIS A 118 -11.32 2.71 -23.77
C HIS A 118 -10.06 2.95 -22.93
N GLY A 119 -8.87 2.56 -23.40
CA GLY A 119 -7.60 2.76 -22.69
C GLY A 119 -7.33 1.78 -21.54
N LEU A 120 -8.12 0.71 -21.42
CA LEU A 120 -8.07 -0.21 -20.28
C LEU A 120 -7.22 -1.46 -20.62
N PRO A 121 -6.16 -1.78 -19.85
CA PRO A 121 -5.27 -2.92 -20.14
C PRO A 121 -5.92 -4.24 -19.71
N TYR A 122 -6.74 -4.82 -20.59
CA TYR A 122 -7.59 -5.98 -20.26
C TYR A 122 -6.79 -7.21 -19.81
N ASN A 123 -5.63 -7.50 -20.42
CA ASN A 123 -4.77 -8.61 -20.01
C ASN A 123 -4.22 -8.43 -18.58
N ALA A 124 -3.89 -7.20 -18.20
CA ALA A 124 -3.39 -6.90 -16.87
C ALA A 124 -4.50 -6.97 -15.80
N VAL A 125 -5.74 -6.64 -16.18
CA VAL A 125 -6.91 -6.81 -15.31
C VAL A 125 -7.25 -8.28 -15.13
N ALA A 126 -7.29 -9.06 -16.22
CA ALA A 126 -7.61 -10.49 -16.19
C ALA A 126 -6.65 -11.27 -15.28
N ILE A 127 -5.35 -11.00 -15.37
CA ILE A 127 -4.36 -11.66 -14.51
C ILE A 127 -4.44 -11.19 -13.05
N SER A 128 -4.79 -9.92 -12.81
CA SER A 128 -5.01 -9.44 -11.44
C SER A 128 -6.23 -10.13 -10.80
N LEU A 129 -7.31 -10.31 -11.58
CA LEU A 129 -8.51 -11.02 -11.14
C LEU A 129 -8.28 -12.53 -10.98
N SER A 130 -7.37 -13.15 -11.73
CA SER A 130 -7.08 -14.57 -11.53
C SER A 130 -6.47 -14.85 -10.16
N PHE A 131 -5.74 -13.90 -9.56
CA PHE A 131 -5.27 -14.05 -8.17
C PHE A 131 -6.41 -13.99 -7.16
N CYS A 132 -7.51 -13.30 -7.45
CA CYS A 132 -8.70 -13.33 -6.60
C CYS A 132 -9.33 -14.73 -6.52
N LEU A 133 -9.08 -15.61 -7.50
CA LEU A 133 -9.54 -16.99 -7.45
C LEU A 133 -8.88 -17.80 -6.32
N LEU A 134 -7.74 -17.35 -5.79
CA LEU A 134 -7.13 -17.96 -4.61
C LEU A 134 -8.03 -17.86 -3.37
N ALA A 135 -8.96 -16.90 -3.34
CA ALA A 135 -9.97 -16.82 -2.28
C ALA A 135 -10.88 -18.06 -2.25
N PHE A 136 -11.04 -18.81 -3.35
CA PHE A 136 -11.81 -20.06 -3.37
C PHE A 136 -11.19 -21.19 -2.53
N LEU A 137 -9.92 -21.06 -2.11
CA LEU A 137 -9.31 -22.00 -1.17
C LEU A 137 -10.05 -22.05 0.18
N GLN A 138 -10.79 -21.00 0.53
CA GLN A 138 -11.65 -20.97 1.73
C GLN A 138 -12.85 -21.93 1.64
N VAL A 139 -13.17 -22.47 0.46
CA VAL A 139 -14.29 -23.42 0.30
C VAL A 139 -13.91 -24.82 0.79
N SER A 140 -12.64 -25.20 0.64
CA SER A 140 -12.14 -26.52 1.06
C SER A 140 -11.51 -26.53 2.45
N THR A 141 -11.09 -25.37 2.96
CA THR A 141 -10.37 -25.21 4.23
C THR A 141 -11.04 -24.12 5.08
N ASN A 142 -10.84 -24.13 6.40
CA ASN A 142 -11.37 -23.08 7.27
C ASN A 142 -10.97 -21.67 6.77
N SER A 143 -11.94 -20.76 6.68
CA SER A 143 -11.78 -19.41 6.13
C SER A 143 -10.74 -18.59 6.89
N SER A 144 -10.66 -18.75 8.21
CA SER A 144 -9.68 -18.05 9.05
C SER A 144 -8.25 -18.42 8.69
N THR A 145 -7.97 -19.71 8.47
CA THR A 145 -6.62 -20.20 8.17
C THR A 145 -6.15 -19.70 6.80
N VAL A 146 -7.02 -19.76 5.78
CA VAL A 146 -6.70 -19.28 4.43
C VAL A 146 -6.48 -17.77 4.43
N LEU A 147 -7.29 -17.02 5.17
CA LEU A 147 -7.11 -15.58 5.33
C LEU A 147 -5.75 -15.26 5.95
N SER A 148 -5.37 -15.95 7.03
CA SER A 148 -4.06 -15.77 7.68
C SER A 148 -2.91 -16.04 6.71
N TRP A 149 -2.99 -17.11 5.90
CA TRP A 149 -1.98 -17.41 4.88
C TRP A 149 -1.85 -16.30 3.83
N LEU A 150 -2.98 -15.82 3.29
CA LEU A 150 -2.97 -14.76 2.28
C LEU A 150 -2.46 -13.44 2.86
N VAL A 151 -2.86 -13.10 4.09
CA VAL A 151 -2.38 -11.91 4.80
C VAL A 151 -0.87 -12.00 5.04
N GLY A 152 -0.34 -13.14 5.48
CA GLY A 152 1.09 -13.33 5.68
C GLY A 152 1.93 -13.11 4.41
N ILE A 153 1.46 -13.65 3.28
CA ILE A 153 2.09 -13.44 1.97
C ILE A 153 2.07 -11.95 1.57
N ILE A 154 0.93 -11.28 1.77
CA ILE A 154 0.77 -9.85 1.45
C ILE A 154 1.71 -9.00 2.31
N VAL A 155 1.74 -9.20 3.62
CA VAL A 155 2.59 -8.45 4.55
C VAL A 155 4.06 -8.63 4.19
N SER A 156 4.49 -9.85 3.91
CA SER A 156 5.86 -10.16 3.49
C SER A 156 6.24 -9.43 2.19
N SER A 157 5.35 -9.43 1.19
CA SER A 157 5.55 -8.71 -0.07
C SER A 157 5.64 -7.19 0.12
N TYR A 158 4.79 -6.62 0.98
CA TYR A 158 4.83 -5.18 1.29
C TYR A 158 6.11 -4.76 2.01
N LEU A 159 6.61 -5.56 2.96
CA LEU A 159 7.86 -5.26 3.65
C LEU A 159 9.05 -5.23 2.66
N LEU A 160 9.12 -6.20 1.75
CA LEU A 160 10.13 -6.23 0.70
C LEU A 160 10.02 -5.02 -0.24
N ASN A 161 8.80 -4.63 -0.59
CA ASN A 161 8.55 -3.41 -1.36
C ASN A 161 9.11 -2.17 -0.64
N TYR A 162 8.83 -2.03 0.66
CA TYR A 162 9.33 -0.91 1.47
C TYR A 162 10.85 -0.89 1.58
N ILE A 163 11.51 -2.05 1.69
CA ILE A 163 12.99 -2.14 1.64
C ILE A 163 13.49 -1.55 0.31
N GLY A 164 12.91 -1.97 -0.82
CA GLY A 164 13.25 -1.46 -2.14
C GLY A 164 13.03 0.06 -2.29
N THR A 165 11.90 0.56 -1.77
CA THR A 165 11.59 1.99 -1.75
C THR A 165 12.59 2.79 -0.91
N CYS A 166 12.94 2.31 0.29
CA CYS A 166 13.91 2.97 1.17
C CYS A 166 15.30 3.01 0.53
N ILE A 167 15.77 1.90 -0.04
CA ILE A 167 17.06 1.84 -0.74
C ILE A 167 17.06 2.83 -1.92
N THR A 168 16.02 2.80 -2.76
CA THR A 168 15.89 3.70 -3.92
C THR A 168 15.90 5.17 -3.49
N TYR A 169 15.18 5.49 -2.40
CA TYR A 169 15.16 6.85 -1.85
C TYR A 169 16.53 7.30 -1.33
N LEU A 170 17.25 6.45 -0.60
CA LEU A 170 18.60 6.76 -0.11
C LEU A 170 19.58 6.99 -1.27
N HIS A 171 19.47 6.21 -2.35
CA HIS A 171 20.26 6.41 -3.56
C HIS A 171 19.89 7.71 -4.28
N PHE A 172 18.61 8.05 -4.35
CA PHE A 172 18.12 9.31 -4.89
C PHE A 172 18.63 10.52 -4.09
N TYR A 173 18.61 10.43 -2.75
CA TYR A 173 19.13 11.45 -1.86
C TYR A 173 20.63 11.68 -2.08
N GLU A 174 21.41 10.59 -2.16
CA GLU A 174 22.85 10.67 -2.41
C GLU A 174 23.18 11.19 -3.82
N ALA A 175 22.37 10.83 -4.82
CA ALA A 175 22.51 11.35 -6.18
C ALA A 175 22.29 12.87 -6.24
N LEU A 176 21.26 13.40 -5.56
CA LEU A 176 21.02 14.84 -5.47
C LEU A 176 22.21 15.57 -4.83
N ARG A 177 22.75 15.01 -3.74
CA ARG A 177 23.89 15.57 -3.02
C ARG A 177 25.14 15.63 -3.90
N ARG A 178 25.42 14.56 -4.67
CA ARG A 178 26.59 14.51 -5.57
C ARG A 178 26.44 15.38 -6.82
N GLN A 179 25.22 15.62 -7.27
CA GLN A 179 24.93 16.48 -8.43
C GLN A 179 24.73 17.96 -8.04
N GLY A 180 24.86 18.31 -6.76
CA GLY A 180 24.73 19.68 -6.27
C GLY A 180 23.33 20.26 -6.38
N ILE A 181 22.29 19.42 -6.55
CA ILE A 181 20.90 19.87 -6.66
C ILE A 181 20.34 20.07 -5.25
N SER A 182 20.00 21.32 -4.90
CA SER A 182 19.38 21.60 -3.60
C SER A 182 18.02 20.91 -3.48
N ARG A 183 17.75 20.38 -2.29
CA ARG A 183 16.48 19.73 -1.95
C ARG A 183 15.29 20.68 -1.93
N ASP A 184 15.55 21.98 -1.85
CA ASP A 184 14.50 22.99 -1.86
C ASP A 184 13.93 23.21 -3.26
N THR A 185 14.58 22.66 -4.29
CA THR A 185 14.02 22.60 -5.65
C THR A 185 12.92 21.54 -5.81
N LEU A 186 12.73 20.66 -4.82
CA LEU A 186 11.73 19.61 -4.88
C LEU A 186 10.37 20.12 -4.36
N PRO A 187 9.24 19.73 -4.98
CA PRO A 187 7.90 20.14 -4.53
C PRO A 187 7.53 19.73 -3.10
N TYR A 188 8.20 18.68 -2.60
CA TYR A 188 8.02 18.18 -1.24
C TYR A 188 9.36 17.74 -0.63
N ARG A 189 9.56 18.10 0.63
CA ARG A 189 10.72 17.73 1.44
C ARG A 189 10.25 17.04 2.70
N GLY A 190 10.64 15.77 2.87
CA GLY A 190 10.45 15.06 4.13
C GLY A 190 11.33 15.65 5.23
N TYR A 191 10.76 15.78 6.42
CA TYR A 191 11.47 16.14 7.64
C TYR A 191 12.50 15.05 8.01
N TRP A 192 13.63 15.45 8.61
CA TRP A 192 14.64 14.54 9.21
C TRP A 192 15.37 13.58 8.26
N GLN A 193 15.33 13.84 6.96
CA GLN A 193 16.07 13.07 5.96
C GLN A 193 17.55 13.48 5.92
N PRO A 194 18.52 12.54 5.92
CA PRO A 194 18.37 11.13 5.54
C PRO A 194 18.20 10.14 6.70
N TYR A 195 18.28 10.60 7.96
CA TYR A 195 18.20 9.72 9.15
C TYR A 195 16.88 8.96 9.21
N ALA A 196 15.77 9.61 8.88
CA ALA A 196 14.45 8.97 8.79
C ALA A 196 14.44 7.81 7.76
N GLY A 197 15.12 7.98 6.62
CA GLY A 197 15.26 6.93 5.60
C GLY A 197 16.07 5.73 6.07
N TRP A 198 17.15 5.95 6.82
CA TRP A 198 17.94 4.86 7.42
C TRP A 198 17.17 4.13 8.53
N PHE A 199 16.45 4.87 9.38
CA PHE A 199 15.60 4.27 10.41
C PHE A 199 14.51 3.39 9.79
N ALA A 200 13.82 3.88 8.75
CA ALA A 200 12.81 3.10 8.04
C ALA A 200 13.40 1.84 7.39
N LEU A 201 14.60 1.95 6.79
CA LEU A 201 15.28 0.79 6.19
C LEU A 201 15.61 -0.27 7.23
N VAL A 202 16.29 0.12 8.32
CA VAL A 202 16.68 -0.80 9.39
C VAL A 202 15.45 -1.42 10.04
N GLY A 203 14.44 -0.61 10.36
CA GLY A 203 13.19 -1.10 10.94
C GLY A 203 12.47 -2.11 10.05
N THR A 204 12.36 -1.83 8.75
CA THR A 204 11.69 -2.75 7.81
C THR A 204 12.48 -4.05 7.63
N VAL A 205 13.82 -3.99 7.57
CA VAL A 205 14.68 -5.17 7.49
C VAL A 205 14.56 -6.03 8.75
N VAL A 206 14.61 -5.42 9.93
CA VAL A 206 14.43 -6.14 11.20
C VAL A 206 13.04 -6.80 11.25
N MET A 207 11.98 -6.07 10.90
CA MET A 207 10.62 -6.64 10.88
C MET A 207 10.48 -7.81 9.89
N THR A 208 11.17 -7.73 8.74
CA THR A 208 11.20 -8.81 7.75
C THR A 208 11.89 -10.06 8.28
N LEU A 209 12.94 -9.90 9.11
CA LEU A 209 13.61 -11.04 9.75
C LEU A 209 12.76 -11.65 10.87
N VAL A 210 12.00 -10.82 11.58
CA VAL A 210 11.18 -11.24 12.73
C VAL A 210 9.84 -11.84 12.30
N ILE A 211 9.33 -11.62 11.09
CA ILE A 211 7.96 -12.02 10.71
C ILE A 211 7.62 -13.50 10.97
N GLY A 212 8.57 -14.42 10.79
CA GLY A 212 8.40 -15.85 11.03
C GLY A 212 9.00 -16.35 12.36
N PHE A 213 9.24 -15.47 13.33
CA PHE A 213 9.87 -15.85 14.59
C PHE A 213 9.07 -16.89 15.37
N GLU A 214 7.75 -16.91 15.22
CA GLU A 214 6.84 -17.81 15.94
C GLU A 214 7.13 -19.29 15.63
N VAL A 215 7.58 -19.58 14.41
CA VAL A 215 7.98 -20.94 13.98
C VAL A 215 9.21 -21.45 14.74
N PHE A 216 10.05 -20.54 15.23
CA PHE A 216 11.27 -20.88 15.98
C PHE A 216 11.06 -20.98 17.49
N LEU A 217 9.83 -20.73 17.98
CA LEU A 217 9.49 -20.97 19.39
C LEU A 217 9.39 -22.48 19.67
N GLN A 218 9.88 -22.90 20.84
CA GLN A 218 9.90 -24.30 21.23
C GLN A 218 8.47 -24.87 21.25
N GLY A 219 8.21 -25.89 20.42
CA GLY A 219 6.92 -26.59 20.33
C GLY A 219 5.94 -26.06 19.27
N GLN A 220 6.30 -25.05 18.47
CA GLN A 220 5.43 -24.44 17.45
C GLN A 220 5.96 -24.62 16.01
N TRP A 221 6.73 -25.70 15.77
CA TRP A 221 7.29 -25.97 14.44
C TRP A 221 6.19 -26.42 13.46
N ASP A 222 5.75 -25.51 12.61
CA ASP A 222 4.88 -25.81 11.47
C ASP A 222 5.60 -25.55 10.14
N VAL A 223 5.79 -26.64 9.40
CA VAL A 223 6.42 -26.61 8.07
C VAL A 223 5.61 -25.76 7.10
N LYS A 224 4.27 -25.75 7.20
CA LYS A 224 3.42 -24.98 6.29
C LYS A 224 3.61 -23.48 6.51
N THR A 225 3.55 -23.04 7.76
CA THR A 225 3.76 -21.63 8.13
C THR A 225 5.18 -21.16 7.78
N PHE A 226 6.21 -22.00 8.04
CA PHE A 226 7.58 -21.71 7.61
C PHE A 226 7.70 -21.45 6.10
N PHE A 227 7.15 -22.36 5.28
CA PHE A 227 7.21 -22.16 3.84
C PHE A 227 6.39 -20.95 3.40
N LEU A 228 5.21 -20.71 3.97
CA LEU A 228 4.39 -19.55 3.58
C LEU A 228 5.08 -18.21 3.86
N ASP A 229 5.71 -18.07 5.03
CA ASP A 229 6.35 -16.81 5.43
C ASP A 229 7.69 -16.59 4.69
N TYR A 230 8.50 -17.64 4.54
CA TYR A 230 9.85 -17.51 3.97
C TYR A 230 9.92 -17.72 2.45
N THR A 231 8.90 -18.33 1.82
CA THR A 231 8.89 -18.52 0.35
C THR A 231 8.83 -17.19 -0.39
N MET A 232 8.12 -16.18 0.12
CA MET A 232 8.12 -14.85 -0.51
C MET A 232 9.49 -14.17 -0.43
N LEU A 233 10.22 -14.36 0.67
CA LEU A 233 11.56 -13.84 0.84
C LEU A 233 12.54 -14.47 -0.16
N ALA A 234 12.51 -15.81 -0.26
CA ALA A 234 13.31 -16.56 -1.22
C ALA A 234 12.90 -16.21 -2.66
N GLY A 235 11.59 -16.14 -2.94
CA GLY A 235 11.03 -15.78 -4.24
C GLY A 235 11.48 -14.39 -4.70
N PHE A 236 11.56 -13.42 -3.80
CA PHE A 236 12.09 -12.09 -4.11
C PHE A 236 13.57 -12.11 -4.49
N VAL A 237 14.41 -12.85 -3.75
CA VAL A 237 15.83 -13.00 -4.09
C VAL A 237 16.00 -13.68 -5.44
N VAL A 238 15.24 -14.73 -5.71
CA VAL A 238 15.25 -15.44 -7.00
C VAL A 238 14.76 -14.53 -8.13
N ALA A 239 13.67 -13.79 -7.93
CA ALA A 239 13.16 -12.85 -8.93
C ALA A 239 14.16 -11.72 -9.22
N TRP A 240 14.80 -11.17 -8.19
CA TRP A 240 15.83 -10.14 -8.33
C TRP A 240 17.08 -10.67 -9.05
N ALA A 241 17.58 -11.83 -8.65
CA ALA A 241 18.72 -12.48 -9.29
C ALA A 241 18.40 -12.87 -10.73
N GLY A 242 17.24 -13.47 -10.97
CA GLY A 242 16.74 -13.84 -12.29
C GLY A 242 16.62 -12.64 -13.23
N TRP A 243 16.06 -11.53 -12.75
CA TRP A 243 15.99 -10.29 -13.52
C TRP A 243 17.38 -9.76 -13.88
N LYS A 244 18.31 -9.78 -12.91
CA LYS A 244 19.67 -9.29 -13.09
C LYS A 244 20.46 -10.14 -14.09
N VAL A 245 20.28 -11.46 -14.06
CA VAL A 245 20.91 -12.41 -14.99
C VAL A 245 20.31 -12.29 -16.40
N VAL A 246 18.97 -12.27 -16.53
CA VAL A 246 18.29 -12.23 -17.84
C VAL A 246 18.48 -10.90 -18.56
N LYS A 247 18.44 -9.77 -17.84
CA LYS A 247 18.53 -8.43 -18.45
C LYS A 247 19.91 -7.78 -18.34
N GLY A 248 20.89 -8.44 -17.72
CA GLY A 248 22.25 -7.95 -17.59
C GLY A 248 22.36 -6.53 -17.02
N THR A 249 21.44 -6.16 -16.12
CA THR A 249 21.31 -4.77 -15.67
C THR A 249 22.53 -4.35 -14.82
N ARG A 250 23.14 -3.22 -15.20
CA ARG A 250 24.27 -2.64 -14.45
C ARG A 250 23.75 -1.74 -13.33
N TYR A 251 24.34 -1.88 -12.15
CA TYR A 251 24.07 -1.00 -11.02
C TYR A 251 24.46 0.44 -11.37
N VAL A 252 23.49 1.36 -11.29
CA VAL A 252 23.69 2.77 -11.57
C VAL A 252 24.25 3.44 -10.32
N ARG A 253 25.50 3.90 -10.41
CA ARG A 253 26.14 4.64 -9.31
C ARG A 253 25.40 5.97 -9.09
N PRO A 254 25.18 6.41 -7.83
CA PRO A 254 24.46 7.66 -7.53
C PRO A 254 24.97 8.91 -8.28
N GLY A 255 26.28 8.98 -8.58
CA GLY A 255 26.87 10.11 -9.32
C GLY A 255 26.57 10.13 -10.83
N ARG A 256 26.07 9.04 -11.43
CA ARG A 256 25.68 8.95 -12.86
C ARG A 256 24.19 8.72 -13.06
N ALA A 257 23.40 8.76 -11.99
CA ALA A 257 21.96 8.57 -12.07
C ALA A 257 21.32 9.76 -12.80
N ASP A 258 20.53 9.51 -13.84
CA ASP A 258 19.79 10.57 -14.51
C ASP A 258 18.60 11.01 -13.64
N LEU A 259 18.75 12.17 -13.00
CA LEU A 259 17.68 12.80 -12.19
C LEU A 259 16.74 13.67 -13.02
N ARG A 260 17.06 13.92 -14.31
CA ARG A 260 16.23 14.71 -15.23
C ARG A 260 15.30 13.81 -16.06
N GLY A 261 15.46 12.49 -15.98
CA GLY A 261 14.57 11.50 -16.59
C GLY A 261 14.43 11.71 -18.09
N GLY A 262 15.54 11.94 -18.80
CA GLY A 262 15.55 12.16 -20.24
C GLY A 262 14.72 13.35 -20.75
N GLY A 263 14.44 14.35 -19.91
CA GLY A 263 13.62 15.52 -20.27
C GLY A 263 12.16 15.46 -19.79
N LEU A 264 11.71 14.31 -19.28
CA LEU A 264 10.35 14.13 -18.76
C LEU A 264 10.02 15.11 -17.62
N LYS A 265 11.01 15.44 -16.78
CA LYS A 265 10.84 16.45 -15.73
C LYS A 265 10.43 17.81 -16.32
N ARG A 266 11.09 18.20 -17.42
CA ARG A 266 10.84 19.49 -18.08
C ARG A 266 9.47 19.52 -18.76
N GLU A 267 9.06 18.42 -19.38
CA GLU A 267 7.74 18.27 -19.98
C GLU A 267 6.62 18.36 -18.94
N VAL A 268 6.80 17.72 -17.78
CA VAL A 268 5.86 17.82 -16.65
C VAL A 268 5.84 19.22 -16.04
N ASP A 269 7.02 19.85 -15.88
CA ASP A 269 7.12 21.24 -15.39
C ASP A 269 6.38 22.22 -16.33
N GLU A 270 6.52 22.01 -17.65
CA GLU A 270 5.86 22.82 -18.68
C GLU A 270 4.35 22.62 -18.69
N TYR A 271 3.87 21.37 -18.66
CA TYR A 271 2.45 21.05 -18.56
C TYR A 271 1.80 21.67 -17.32
N GLU A 272 2.44 21.56 -16.15
CA GLU A 272 1.92 22.14 -14.92
C GLU A 272 1.89 23.68 -14.97
N SER A 273 2.87 24.33 -15.61
CA SER A 273 2.87 25.79 -15.77
C SER A 273 1.69 26.30 -16.60
N VAL A 274 1.29 25.55 -17.62
CA VAL A 274 0.10 25.84 -18.45
C VAL A 274 -1.19 25.68 -17.63
N VAL A 275 -1.29 24.59 -16.86
CA VAL A 275 -2.45 24.29 -16.00
C VAL A 275 -2.57 25.26 -14.81
N GLU A 276 -1.47 25.82 -14.32
CA GLU A 276 -1.47 26.88 -13.30
C GLU A 276 -1.97 28.22 -13.87
N GLY A 277 -1.70 28.51 -15.15
CA GLY A 277 -2.19 29.71 -15.85
C GLY A 277 -3.71 29.79 -16.01
N GLU A 278 -4.39 28.65 -16.18
CA GLU A 278 -5.86 28.59 -16.34
C GLU A 278 -6.65 28.72 -15.02
N ALA A 279 -5.98 28.72 -13.86
CA ALA A 279 -6.63 28.59 -12.54
C ALA A 279 -7.19 29.88 -11.92
N VAL A 280 -7.27 31.00 -12.66
CA VAL A 280 -7.83 32.25 -12.14
C VAL A 280 -9.34 32.26 -12.37
N GLY A 281 -10.10 31.62 -11.49
CA GLY A 281 -11.55 31.80 -11.45
C GLY A 281 -12.38 30.60 -11.00
N VAL A 282 -12.24 30.14 -9.75
CA VAL A 282 -13.27 29.28 -9.14
C VAL A 282 -13.77 29.94 -7.85
N ARG A 283 -14.98 30.50 -7.93
CA ARG A 283 -15.72 31.11 -6.81
C ARG A 283 -15.89 30.09 -5.67
N MET A 284 -15.47 30.46 -4.46
CA MET A 284 -15.68 29.68 -3.25
C MET A 284 -17.17 29.69 -2.86
N GLY A 285 -17.86 28.58 -3.13
CA GLY A 285 -19.15 28.26 -2.50
C GLY A 285 -18.96 27.28 -1.34
N VAL A 286 -20.06 27.01 -0.61
CA VAL A 286 -20.23 26.20 0.63
C VAL A 286 -19.34 24.94 0.78
N ARG A 287 -18.85 24.36 -0.33
CA ARG A 287 -17.75 23.36 -0.35
C ARG A 287 -16.47 23.80 0.38
N GLY A 288 -16.22 25.10 0.53
CA GLY A 288 -15.04 25.63 1.24
C GLY A 288 -15.00 25.28 2.72
N TRP A 289 -16.16 25.19 3.39
CA TRP A 289 -16.20 24.88 4.83
C TRP A 289 -15.90 23.41 5.11
N TRP A 290 -16.46 22.49 4.30
CA TRP A 290 -16.12 21.07 4.36
C TRP A 290 -14.67 20.82 3.98
N ASN A 291 -14.15 21.52 2.96
CA ASN A 291 -12.73 21.43 2.62
C ASN A 291 -11.86 21.94 3.77
N GLY A 292 -12.20 23.03 4.47
CA GLY A 292 -11.42 23.52 5.62
C GLY A 292 -11.37 22.60 6.84
N LEU A 293 -12.32 21.66 6.95
CA LEU A 293 -12.34 20.64 8.01
C LEU A 293 -11.51 19.39 7.63
N PHE A 294 -11.17 19.25 6.35
CA PHE A 294 -10.43 18.11 5.78
C PHE A 294 -9.15 18.51 5.00
N GLU A 295 -8.81 19.80 4.92
CA GLU A 295 -7.57 20.40 4.41
C GLU A 295 -6.62 20.79 5.56
#